data_AF-A0A6B2E8T0-F1
#
_entry.id   AF-A0A6B2E8T0-F1
#
_cell.length_a   1.000
_cell.length_b   1.000
_cell.length_c   1.000
_cell.angle_alpha   90.00
_cell.angle_beta   90.00
_cell.angle_gamma   90.00
#
_symmetry.space_group_name_H-M   'P 1'
#
loop_
_entity.id
_entity.type
_entity.pdbx_description
1 polymer ?
#
loop_
_entity_poly.entity_id
_entity_poly.type
_entity_poly.pdbx_seq_one_letter_code
_entity_poly.pdbx_strand_id
1 'polypeptide(L)'
;MVFFTFTCEMFLLNCFADKAPRITKYEKDDKPCPELSASFLSRLFFAWFDPLAWKGFRNPLEHNDLWNMKPEDAAKEVMPLFA
;
A
#
# COMPACT_ATOMS: atom_id res chain seq x y z
N MET A 1 -6.56 17.04 29.45
CA MET A 1 -7.62 17.04 28.41
C MET A 1 -7.07 17.46 27.05
N VAL A 2 -6.30 18.54 26.94
CA VAL A 2 -5.71 19.01 25.66
C VAL A 2 -4.84 17.98 24.93
N PHE A 3 -3.99 17.21 25.63
CA PHE A 3 -3.20 16.16 24.98
C PHE A 3 -4.05 15.03 24.36
N PHE A 4 -5.18 14.71 24.99
CA PHE A 4 -6.06 13.64 24.51
C PHE A 4 -6.77 14.04 23.21
N THR A 5 -7.19 15.31 23.09
CA THR A 5 -7.82 15.82 21.87
C THR A 5 -6.84 15.84 20.69
N PHE A 6 -5.60 16.29 20.90
CA PHE A 6 -4.57 16.27 19.86
C PHE A 6 -4.24 14.85 19.36
N THR A 7 -4.15 13.87 20.27
CA THR A 7 -3.93 12.47 19.89
C THR A 7 -5.09 11.91 19.07
N CYS A 8 -6.34 12.22 19.43
CA CYS A 8 -7.51 11.80 18.65
C CYS A 8 -7.53 12.46 17.26
N GLU A 9 -7.19 13.74 17.15
CA GLU A 9 -7.07 14.43 15.86
C GLU A 9 -5.98 13.81 14.99
N MET A 10 -4.78 13.54 15.52
CA MET A 10 -3.71 12.88 14.77
C MET A 10 -4.10 11.47 14.33
N PHE A 11 -4.81 10.71 15.17
CA PHE A 11 -5.30 9.39 14.81
C PHE A 11 -6.32 9.47 13.66
N LEU A 12 -7.29 10.38 13.75
CA LEU A 12 -8.29 10.60 12.69
C LEU A 12 -7.66 11.08 11.38
N LEU A 13 -6.69 11.98 11.45
CA LEU A 13 -5.90 12.44 10.30
C LEU A 13 -5.14 11.27 9.65
N ASN A 14 -4.61 10.35 10.45
CA ASN A 14 -3.89 9.18 9.98
C ASN A 14 -4.82 8.09 9.40
N CYS A 15 -6.09 8.08 9.80
CA CYS A 15 -7.13 7.26 9.18
C CYS A 15 -7.46 7.70 7.75
N PHE A 16 -7.45 9.01 7.48
CA PHE A 16 -7.75 9.54 6.14
C PHE A 16 -6.58 9.26 5.20
N ALA A 17 -6.89 8.69 4.03
CA ALA A 17 -5.88 8.27 3.06
C ALA A 17 -4.96 9.44 2.67
N ASP A 18 -3.68 9.31 3.00
CA ASP A 18 -2.66 10.24 2.52
C ASP A 18 -2.58 10.12 1.00
N LYS A 19 -2.57 11.27 0.32
CA LYS A 19 -2.60 11.31 -1.14
C LYS A 19 -1.28 10.77 -1.67
N ALA A 20 -1.34 9.83 -2.62
CA ALA A 20 -0.16 9.21 -3.20
C ALA A 20 0.95 10.22 -3.52
N PRO A 21 2.22 9.91 -3.18
CA PRO A 21 3.32 10.85 -3.27
C PRO A 21 3.47 11.39 -4.70
N ARG A 22 3.50 12.72 -4.84
CA ARG A 22 3.58 13.42 -6.14
C ARG A 22 4.93 13.24 -6.85
N ILE A 23 5.97 12.86 -6.12
CA ILE A 23 7.33 12.65 -6.63
C ILE A 23 7.78 11.27 -6.14
N THR A 24 7.95 10.32 -7.06
CA THR A 24 8.48 8.98 -6.78
C THR A 24 9.82 8.82 -7.49
N LYS A 25 10.79 8.16 -6.84
CA LYS A 25 12.07 7.79 -7.48
C LYS A 25 11.91 6.68 -8.53
N TYR A 26 10.77 5.99 -8.52
CA TYR A 26 10.48 4.83 -9.35
C TYR A 26 9.47 5.21 -10.45
N GLU A 27 9.59 4.56 -11.62
CA GLU A 27 8.64 4.74 -12.73
C GLU A 27 7.21 4.43 -12.29
N LYS A 28 6.24 5.15 -12.87
CA LYS A 28 4.83 4.88 -12.64
C LYS A 28 4.47 3.56 -13.29
N ASP A 29 4.26 2.55 -12.46
CA ASP A 29 3.76 1.26 -12.91
C ASP A 29 2.29 1.34 -13.32
N ASP A 30 1.88 0.53 -14.30
CA ASP A 30 0.48 0.45 -14.75
C ASP A 30 -0.42 -0.25 -13.70
N LYS A 31 0.14 -1.12 -12.85
CA LYS A 31 -0.58 -1.86 -11.79
C LYS A 31 0.19 -1.85 -10.46
N PRO A 32 0.36 -0.67 -9.83
CA PRO A 32 1.07 -0.56 -8.56
C PRO A 32 0.32 -1.30 -7.45
N CYS A 33 1.07 -1.87 -6.51
CA CYS A 33 0.49 -2.49 -5.32
C CYS A 33 -0.32 -1.44 -4.52
N PRO A 34 -1.61 -1.68 -4.23
CA PRO A 34 -2.47 -0.71 -3.55
C PRO A 34 -2.02 -0.44 -2.10
N GLU A 35 -1.15 -1.30 -1.54
CA GLU A 35 -0.45 -1.06 -0.26
C GLU A 35 0.32 0.27 -0.26
N LEU A 36 0.87 0.71 -1.40
CA LEU A 36 1.60 1.99 -1.51
C LEU A 36 0.69 3.22 -1.37
N SER A 37 -0.59 3.07 -1.72
CA SER A 37 -1.61 4.14 -1.65
C SER A 37 -2.60 3.98 -0.49
N ALA A 38 -2.51 2.88 0.25
CA ALA A 38 -3.43 2.56 1.33
C ALA A 38 -3.21 3.46 2.55
N SER A 39 -4.31 3.89 3.19
CA SER A 39 -4.24 4.61 4.47
C SER A 39 -3.57 3.75 5.54
N PHE A 40 -3.09 4.38 6.61
CA PHE A 40 -2.44 3.65 7.70
C PHE A 40 -3.35 2.57 8.30
N LEU A 41 -4.63 2.88 8.50
CA LEU A 41 -5.60 1.87 8.95
C LEU A 41 -5.81 0.77 7.92
N SER A 42 -5.89 1.09 6.63
CA SER A 42 -6.04 0.08 5.60
C SER A 42 -4.81 -0.85 5.52
N ARG A 43 -3.60 -0.31 5.73
CA ARG A 43 -2.36 -1.10 5.89
C ARG A 43 -2.41 -1.98 7.13
N LEU A 44 -2.88 -1.46 8.26
CA LEU A 44 -2.97 -2.20 9.53
C LEU A 44 -3.99 -3.35 9.47
N PHE A 45 -5.18 -3.09 8.89
CA PHE A 45 -6.26 -4.07 8.77
C PHE A 45 -6.17 -4.93 7.50
N PHE A 46 -5.13 -4.75 6.67
CA PHE A 46 -4.99 -5.40 5.37
C PHE A 46 -6.19 -5.21 4.43
N ALA A 47 -6.99 -4.17 4.63
CA ALA A 47 -8.21 -3.93 3.86
C ALA A 47 -7.92 -3.63 2.36
N TRP A 48 -6.69 -3.28 2.02
CA TRP A 48 -6.25 -3.13 0.63
C TRP A 48 -6.21 -4.46 -0.15
N PHE A 49 -6.15 -5.60 0.55
CA PHE A 49 -6.11 -6.95 -0.04
C PHE A 49 -7.51 -7.51 -0.33
N ASP A 50 -8.54 -7.03 0.39
CA ASP A 50 -9.94 -7.45 0.23
C ASP A 50 -10.44 -7.54 -1.24
N PRO A 51 -10.18 -6.56 -2.13
CA PRO A 51 -10.65 -6.67 -3.52
C PRO A 51 -10.02 -7.84 -4.29
N LEU A 52 -8.75 -8.19 -4.01
CA LEU A 52 -8.09 -9.33 -4.63
C LEU A 52 -8.61 -10.64 -4.07
N ALA A 53 -8.83 -10.72 -2.75
CA ALA A 53 -9.44 -11.86 -2.10
C ALA A 53 -10.85 -12.14 -2.66
N TRP A 54 -11.65 -11.09 -2.84
CA TRP A 54 -13.01 -11.21 -3.39
C TRP A 54 -13.00 -11.64 -4.86
N LYS A 55 -12.04 -11.13 -5.66
CA LYS A 55 -11.87 -11.55 -7.05
C LYS A 55 -11.49 -13.02 -7.15
N GLY A 56 -10.63 -13.51 -6.26
CA GLY A 56 -10.24 -14.92 -6.17
C GLY A 56 -11.32 -15.86 -5.68
N PHE A 57 -12.23 -15.35 -4.86
CA PHE A 57 -13.41 -16.11 -4.49
C PHE A 57 -14.34 -16.35 -5.68
N ARG A 58 -14.45 -15.37 -6.60
CA ARG A 58 -15.37 -15.45 -7.74
C ARG A 58 -14.77 -16.09 -8.99
N ASN A 59 -13.47 -15.93 -9.24
CA ASN A 59 -12.77 -16.45 -10.41
C ASN A 59 -11.37 -16.97 -10.00
N PRO A 60 -10.80 -17.97 -10.69
CA PRO A 60 -9.41 -18.36 -10.46
C PRO A 60 -8.48 -17.19 -10.80
N LEU A 61 -7.54 -16.88 -9.90
CA LEU A 61 -6.55 -15.81 -10.13
C LEU A 61 -5.59 -16.21 -11.24
N GLU A 62 -5.42 -15.32 -12.21
CA GLU A 62 -4.35 -15.40 -13.21
C GLU A 62 -3.19 -14.48 -12.85
N HIS A 63 -2.01 -14.75 -13.43
CA HIS A 63 -0.82 -13.90 -13.24
C HIS A 63 -1.06 -12.44 -13.62
N ASN A 64 -1.93 -12.20 -14.61
CA ASN A 64 -2.29 -10.86 -15.08
C ASN A 64 -3.10 -10.05 -14.06
N ASP A 65 -3.71 -10.71 -13.08
CA ASP A 65 -4.51 -10.08 -12.03
C ASP A 65 -3.71 -9.67 -10.80
N LEU A 66 -2.45 -10.12 -10.70
CA LEU A 66 -1.55 -9.68 -9.64
C LEU A 66 -1.07 -8.25 -9.87
N TRP A 67 -0.81 -7.57 -8.76
CA TRP A 67 -0.13 -6.28 -8.75
C TRP A 67 1.37 -6.46 -8.97
N ASN A 68 2.02 -5.42 -9.49
CA ASN A 68 3.46 -5.43 -9.59
C ASN A 68 4.10 -5.32 -8.20
N MET A 69 5.31 -5.88 -8.06
CA MET A 69 6.06 -5.84 -6.81
C MET A 69 6.40 -4.40 -6.42
N LYS A 70 6.46 -4.15 -5.11
CA LYS A 70 6.98 -2.87 -4.62
C LYS A 70 8.43 -2.72 -5.07
N PRO A 71 8.84 -1.52 -5.54
CA PRO A 71 10.18 -1.32 -6.06
C PRO A 71 11.27 -1.53 -5.00
N GLU A 72 10.95 -1.29 -3.72
CA GLU A 72 11.85 -1.51 -2.58
C GLU A 72 12.16 -3.00 -2.35
N ASP A 73 11.21 -3.89 -2.69
CA ASP A 73 11.35 -5.34 -2.55
C ASP A 73 11.90 -5.99 -3.83
N ALA A 74 12.12 -5.20 -4.90
CA ALA A 74 12.61 -5.72 -6.16
C ALA A 74 14.08 -6.14 -6.05
N ALA A 75 14.43 -7.25 -6.70
CA ALA A 75 15.79 -7.78 -6.72
C ALA A 75 16.84 -6.72 -7.13
N LYS A 76 16.46 -5.77 -8.00
CA LYS A 76 17.33 -4.66 -8.43
C LYS A 76 17.80 -3.77 -7.28
N GLU A 77 16.95 -3.49 -6.31
CA GLU A 77 17.28 -2.63 -5.14
C GLU A 77 17.86 -3.44 -3.99
N VAL A 78 17.47 -4.71 -3.86
CA VAL A 78 17.91 -5.59 -2.78
C VAL A 78 19.28 -6.22 -3.06
N MET A 79 19.58 -6.61 -4.31
CA MET A 79 20.85 -7.24 -4.68
C MET A 79 22.13 -6.42 -4.33
N PRO A 80 22.20 -5.09 -4.50
CA PRO A 80 23.42 -4.34 -4.16
C PRO A 80 23.65 -4.23 -2.65
N LEU A 81 22.67 -4.53 -1.80
CA LEU A 81 22.83 -4.54 -0.34
C LEU A 81 23.59 -5.79 0.14
N PHE A 82 23.54 -6.88 -0.64
CA PHE A 82 24.10 -8.19 -0.28
C PHE A 82 25.35 -8.57 -1.08
N ALA A 83 25.81 -7.70 -2.00
CA ALA A 83 27.03 -7.88 -2.80
C ALA A 83 28.22 -7.14 -2.16
#